data_AF-A0A838G9J2-F1
#
_entry.id   AF-A0A838G9J2-F1
#
_cell.length_a   1.000
_cell.length_b   1.000
_cell.length_c   1.000
_cell.angle_alpha   90.00
_cell.angle_beta   90.00
_cell.angle_gamma   90.00
#
_symmetry.space_group_name_H-M   'P 1'
#
loop_
_entity.id
_entity.type
_entity.pdbx_description
1 polymer ?
#
loop_
_entity_poly.entity_id
_entity_poly.type
_entity_poly.pdbx_seq_one_letter_code
_entity_poly.pdbx_strand_id
1 'polypeptide(L)'
;MSRLVRALSPLASLLLIAGACLVVASPPATATSTLLCSGYDGCAAAGMSAAGYKTASSTMWWRMYAGHNCTNYVAYRLVKSGMSTERPWSGSGNASSWGPANPSLTDSVPTVGSVAWWGANVRPAGSSGHVAYVEQVISADEIIVSQDSWGGDFSWARITRVGGSWPSGFIHFNDRPMNNVSAPTLSGTVKVGALLTASPGTWSQPEVTLTYQWRAGRTKVAGATAPTFKPRLAQQDKRISVRVTAAKFGYPNTAVTSLKTLPVAPGEISSSSEPSVTGDPRVDSVLTASPGTWSPTPSAVSYQWFADGKPVEGATGATFAPGPQQVGKRLAIQVTAAKDGYAAVSSTSLATGPVVAGTLTLTA
;
A
#
# COMPACT_ATOMS: atom_id res chain seq x y z
N MET A 1 85.78 56.66 60.95
CA MET A 1 86.89 57.20 60.16
C MET A 1 86.67 56.82 58.71
N SER A 2 86.56 57.85 57.84
CA SER A 2 86.80 57.82 56.38
C SER A 2 85.85 57.02 55.49
N ARG A 3 85.39 57.51 54.34
CA ARG A 3 85.48 58.81 53.66
C ARG A 3 84.40 58.79 52.54
N LEU A 4 83.80 59.95 52.31
CA LEU A 4 83.07 60.36 51.11
C LEU A 4 83.64 59.81 49.80
N VAL A 5 82.77 59.44 48.84
CA VAL A 5 82.77 59.99 47.46
C VAL A 5 81.34 59.99 46.90
N ARG A 6 80.86 61.18 46.51
CA ARG A 6 79.69 61.42 45.64
C ARG A 6 80.11 61.21 44.19
N ALA A 7 79.27 60.55 43.39
CA ALA A 7 79.31 60.65 41.93
C ALA A 7 77.88 60.82 41.38
N LEU A 8 77.74 61.73 40.41
CA LEU A 8 76.50 62.23 39.83
C LEU A 8 75.89 61.28 38.77
N SER A 9 74.58 61.49 38.57
CA SER A 9 73.55 60.87 37.72
C SER A 9 73.90 60.56 36.24
N PRO A 10 73.09 59.74 35.55
CA PRO A 10 71.89 60.28 34.90
C PRO A 10 70.62 59.41 35.06
N LEU A 11 69.46 60.08 35.03
CA LEU A 11 68.13 59.45 34.94
C LEU A 11 68.05 58.59 33.67
N ALA A 12 67.76 57.30 33.85
CA ALA A 12 67.28 56.42 32.79
C ALA A 12 65.80 56.09 33.06
N SER A 13 64.92 56.69 32.26
CA SER A 13 63.48 56.41 32.26
C SER A 13 63.24 54.95 31.86
N LEU A 14 62.84 54.12 32.82
CA LEU A 14 62.47 52.73 32.59
C LEU A 14 61.03 52.69 32.02
N LEU A 15 60.90 52.58 30.70
CA LEU A 15 59.62 52.32 30.04
C LEU A 15 59.27 50.83 30.26
N LEU A 16 58.39 50.52 31.21
CA LEU A 16 57.80 49.18 31.34
C LEU A 16 56.84 48.94 30.16
N ILE A 17 57.32 48.26 29.12
CA ILE A 17 56.45 47.66 28.10
C ILE A 17 55.90 46.37 28.73
N ALA A 18 54.73 46.46 29.34
CA ALA A 18 53.93 45.29 29.66
C ALA A 18 53.47 44.66 28.34
N GLY A 19 54.25 43.70 27.84
CA GLY A 19 53.87 42.83 26.74
C GLY A 19 52.71 41.93 27.17
N ALA A 20 51.49 42.47 27.19
CA ALA A 20 50.27 41.67 27.18
C ALA A 20 50.18 41.00 25.81
N CYS A 21 50.92 39.91 25.62
CA CYS A 21 50.66 39.01 24.51
C CYS A 21 49.34 38.32 24.83
N LEU A 22 48.25 38.91 24.32
CA LEU A 22 46.93 38.29 24.25
C LEU A 22 47.11 36.88 23.70
N VAL A 23 46.92 35.87 24.55
CA VAL A 23 46.59 34.54 24.07
C VAL A 23 45.19 34.68 23.47
N VAL A 24 45.14 35.00 22.18
CA VAL A 24 43.93 34.82 21.39
C VAL A 24 43.72 33.31 21.39
N ALA A 25 42.89 32.82 22.31
CA ALA A 25 42.36 31.47 22.20
C ALA A 25 41.72 31.40 20.81
N SER A 26 42.34 30.64 19.92
CA SER A 26 41.71 30.33 18.65
C SER A 26 40.35 29.73 19.00
N PRO A 27 39.23 30.19 18.42
CA PRO A 27 37.98 29.45 18.58
C PRO A 27 38.27 28.00 18.22
N PRO A 28 37.74 27.01 18.97
CA PRO A 28 37.98 25.61 18.66
C PRO A 28 37.67 25.44 17.17
N ALA A 29 38.62 24.88 16.42
CA ALA A 29 38.41 24.58 15.02
C ALA A 29 37.10 23.81 14.93
N THR A 30 36.07 24.45 14.38
CA THR A 30 34.73 23.86 14.33
C THR A 30 34.86 22.64 13.45
N ALA A 31 34.81 21.46 14.09
CA ALA A 31 35.03 20.19 13.42
C ALA A 31 34.02 20.05 12.28
N THR A 32 34.52 20.06 11.05
CA THR A 32 33.74 20.03 9.81
C THR A 32 32.81 18.82 9.72
N SER A 33 33.27 17.71 10.27
CA SER A 33 32.53 16.48 10.50
C SER A 33 32.98 15.96 11.86
N THR A 34 32.03 15.67 12.74
CA THR A 34 32.31 15.14 14.09
C THR A 34 31.78 13.72 14.17
N LEU A 35 32.68 12.76 14.39
CA LEU A 35 32.30 11.37 14.66
C LEU A 35 31.57 11.30 16.01
N LEU A 36 30.35 10.80 16.01
CA LEU A 36 29.54 10.63 17.22
C LEU A 36 29.75 9.24 17.83
N CYS A 37 29.95 8.24 16.99
CA CYS A 37 30.29 6.88 17.39
C CYS A 37 30.95 6.14 16.23
N SER A 38 31.65 5.05 16.53
CA SER A 38 32.24 4.13 15.55
C SER A 38 31.98 2.69 15.96
N GLY A 39 31.88 1.84 14.95
CA GLY A 39 31.61 0.42 15.06
C GLY A 39 30.20 0.11 15.47
N TYR A 40 29.73 -1.08 15.09
CA TYR A 40 28.36 -1.50 15.40
C TYR A 40 28.06 -1.48 16.90
N ASP A 41 28.98 -1.98 17.72
CA ASP A 41 28.76 -2.10 19.17
C ASP A 41 28.96 -0.77 19.90
N GLY A 42 29.94 0.04 19.50
CA GLY A 42 30.15 1.38 20.04
C GLY A 42 28.98 2.32 19.73
N CYS A 43 28.47 2.27 18.50
CA CYS A 43 27.27 3.02 18.12
C CYS A 43 26.01 2.52 18.83
N ALA A 44 25.84 1.19 18.97
CA ALA A 44 24.72 0.64 19.73
C ALA A 44 24.73 1.10 21.20
N ALA A 45 25.91 1.11 21.84
CA ALA A 45 26.07 1.60 23.22
C ALA A 45 25.75 3.10 23.36
N ALA A 46 25.98 3.89 22.31
CA ALA A 46 25.60 5.30 22.24
C ALA A 46 24.11 5.54 21.87
N GLY A 47 23.30 4.48 21.74
CA GLY A 47 21.90 4.57 21.31
C GLY A 47 21.71 4.84 19.81
N MET A 48 22.77 4.72 19.02
CA MET A 48 22.84 5.04 17.60
C MET A 48 22.83 3.76 16.75
N SER A 49 21.64 3.28 16.40
CA SER A 49 21.46 1.96 15.76
C SER A 49 22.03 1.88 14.34
N ALA A 50 22.58 0.72 13.97
CA ALA A 50 22.89 0.37 12.58
C ALA A 50 21.67 -0.14 11.79
N ALA A 51 20.47 0.00 12.36
CA ALA A 51 19.20 -0.45 11.78
C ALA A 51 19.15 -1.94 11.38
N GLY A 52 20.01 -2.78 11.97
CA GLY A 52 20.17 -4.20 11.64
C GLY A 52 21.19 -4.50 10.54
N TYR A 53 21.97 -3.51 10.08
CA TYR A 53 22.94 -3.72 9.02
C TYR A 53 24.08 -4.68 9.41
N LYS A 54 24.48 -4.75 10.69
CA LYS A 54 25.48 -5.72 11.19
C LYS A 54 25.18 -7.16 10.73
N THR A 55 23.91 -7.55 10.74
CA THR A 55 23.45 -8.88 10.29
C THR A 55 23.19 -8.98 8.80
N ALA A 56 22.98 -7.85 8.12
CA ALA A 56 22.60 -7.78 6.71
C ALA A 56 23.77 -7.39 5.77
N SER A 57 24.94 -7.07 6.34
CA SER A 57 26.09 -6.56 5.60
C SER A 57 26.67 -7.58 4.63
N SER A 58 26.51 -8.89 4.90
CA SER A 58 26.93 -9.96 3.99
C SER A 58 26.11 -10.05 2.70
N THR A 59 24.97 -9.34 2.61
CA THR A 59 24.14 -9.29 1.41
C THR A 59 24.51 -8.11 0.53
N MET A 60 24.53 -8.34 -0.79
CA MET A 60 24.66 -7.29 -1.79
C MET A 60 23.31 -6.62 -2.04
N TRP A 61 23.12 -5.43 -1.49
CA TRP A 61 21.95 -4.59 -1.73
C TRP A 61 22.20 -3.74 -2.97
N TRP A 62 21.24 -3.70 -3.90
CA TRP A 62 21.41 -2.99 -5.19
C TRP A 62 22.63 -3.42 -6.01
N ARG A 63 23.06 -4.68 -5.81
CA ARG A 63 24.28 -5.24 -6.39
C ARG A 63 25.56 -4.47 -6.01
N MET A 64 25.54 -3.71 -4.92
CA MET A 64 26.73 -3.12 -4.32
C MET A 64 27.53 -4.18 -3.59
N TYR A 65 28.84 -4.02 -3.53
CA TYR A 65 29.70 -4.98 -2.82
C TYR A 65 29.32 -5.05 -1.34
N ALA A 66 29.11 -6.28 -0.87
CA ALA A 66 28.77 -6.58 0.51
C ALA A 66 29.89 -6.19 1.50
N GLY A 67 29.55 -6.14 2.78
CA GLY A 67 30.44 -5.78 3.88
C GLY A 67 30.43 -4.28 4.19
N HIS A 68 31.55 -3.79 4.71
CA HIS A 68 31.77 -2.38 4.99
C HIS A 68 31.90 -1.59 3.69
N ASN A 69 30.81 -0.94 3.29
CA ASN A 69 30.73 -0.15 2.07
C ASN A 69 29.57 0.86 2.19
N CYS A 70 29.86 2.14 1.92
CA CYS A 70 28.89 3.21 2.00
C CYS A 70 27.68 2.97 1.08
N THR A 71 27.91 2.50 -0.15
CA THR A 71 26.83 2.31 -1.14
C THR A 71 25.95 1.12 -0.79
N ASN A 72 26.53 0.03 -0.26
CA ASN A 72 25.76 -1.14 0.18
C ASN A 72 24.94 -0.83 1.44
N TYR A 73 25.51 -0.07 2.38
CA TYR A 73 24.81 0.38 3.57
C TYR A 73 23.61 1.28 3.23
N VAL A 74 23.82 2.31 2.41
CA VAL A 74 22.72 3.20 2.01
C VAL A 74 21.67 2.45 1.19
N ALA A 75 22.07 1.56 0.28
CA ALA A 75 21.14 0.71 -0.46
C ALA A 75 20.28 -0.15 0.50
N TYR A 76 20.90 -0.77 1.51
CA TYR A 76 20.18 -1.49 2.56
C TYR A 76 19.15 -0.61 3.27
N ARG A 77 19.57 0.60 3.70
CA ARG A 77 18.68 1.54 4.41
C ARG A 77 17.48 1.93 3.57
N LEU A 78 17.69 2.19 2.27
CA LEU A 78 16.64 2.54 1.32
C LEU A 78 15.68 1.37 1.04
N VAL A 79 16.19 0.14 0.93
CA VAL A 79 15.36 -1.06 0.81
C VAL A 79 14.54 -1.27 2.08
N LYS A 80 15.14 -1.08 3.26
CA LYS A 80 14.42 -1.18 4.55
C LYS A 80 13.37 -0.10 4.73
N SER A 81 13.55 1.08 4.14
CA SER A 81 12.52 2.14 4.11
C SER A 81 11.46 1.93 3.03
N GLY A 82 11.51 0.83 2.27
CA GLY A 82 10.44 0.38 1.37
C GLY A 82 10.75 0.50 -0.12
N MET A 83 12.00 0.79 -0.51
CA MET A 83 12.39 0.72 -1.92
C MET A 83 12.54 -0.71 -2.42
N SER A 84 12.50 -0.87 -3.75
CA SER A 84 12.84 -2.13 -4.44
C SER A 84 14.25 -2.59 -4.08
N THR A 85 14.46 -3.91 -4.05
CA THR A 85 15.80 -4.54 -3.96
C THR A 85 16.64 -4.34 -5.23
N GLU A 86 16.05 -3.77 -6.28
CA GLU A 86 16.73 -3.37 -7.50
C GLU A 86 17.12 -1.90 -7.48
N ARG A 87 18.32 -1.62 -7.96
CA ARG A 87 18.84 -0.25 -8.06
C ARG A 87 18.06 0.53 -9.15
N PRO A 88 17.61 1.76 -8.87
CA PRO A 88 16.75 2.48 -9.81
C PRO A 88 17.47 3.10 -11.02
N TRP A 89 18.80 2.97 -11.14
CA TRP A 89 19.58 3.44 -12.29
C TRP A 89 20.60 2.39 -12.77
N SER A 90 21.00 2.51 -14.04
CA SER A 90 22.05 1.71 -14.67
C SER A 90 23.41 2.42 -14.65
N GLY A 91 24.50 1.70 -14.94
CA GLY A 91 25.86 2.26 -14.94
C GLY A 91 26.61 2.08 -13.63
N SER A 92 27.49 3.03 -13.30
CA SER A 92 28.40 2.92 -12.15
C SER A 92 27.67 2.81 -10.82
N GLY A 93 28.23 1.99 -9.91
CA GLY A 93 27.78 1.85 -8.53
C GLY A 93 28.53 2.74 -7.53
N ASN A 94 29.62 3.39 -7.96
CA ASN A 94 30.42 4.26 -7.09
C ASN A 94 29.58 5.41 -6.55
N ALA A 95 29.79 5.77 -5.28
CA ALA A 95 29.05 6.84 -4.63
C ALA A 95 29.07 8.15 -5.43
N SER A 96 30.20 8.51 -6.05
CA SER A 96 30.36 9.73 -6.85
C SER A 96 29.39 9.85 -8.03
N SER A 97 28.82 8.75 -8.53
CA SER A 97 27.86 8.79 -9.64
C SER A 97 26.39 8.87 -9.20
N TRP A 98 26.07 8.74 -7.91
CA TRP A 98 24.68 8.62 -7.45
C TRP A 98 23.85 9.88 -7.73
N GLY A 99 24.37 11.07 -7.40
CA GLY A 99 23.69 12.34 -7.68
C GLY A 99 23.46 12.56 -9.18
N PRO A 100 24.52 12.50 -10.02
CA PRO A 100 24.40 12.67 -11.47
C PRO A 100 23.51 11.61 -12.16
N ALA A 101 23.43 10.40 -11.62
CA ALA A 101 22.52 9.37 -12.11
C ALA A 101 21.04 9.64 -11.74
N ASN A 102 20.78 10.50 -10.76
CA ASN A 102 19.44 10.82 -10.28
C ASN A 102 19.22 12.34 -10.19
N PRO A 103 19.40 13.10 -11.30
CA PRO A 103 19.43 14.56 -11.25
C PRO A 103 18.08 15.17 -10.86
N SER A 104 16.96 14.54 -11.23
CA SER A 104 15.61 14.99 -10.86
C SER A 104 15.25 14.75 -9.40
N LEU A 105 16.01 13.92 -8.69
CA LEU A 105 15.84 13.65 -7.26
C LEU A 105 16.89 14.34 -6.39
N THR A 106 17.88 14.99 -7.00
CA THR A 106 19.03 15.54 -6.27
C THR A 106 18.89 17.05 -6.17
N ASP A 107 18.85 17.58 -4.95
CA ASP A 107 18.93 19.01 -4.70
C ASP A 107 19.74 19.33 -3.43
N SER A 108 19.62 20.55 -2.90
CA SER A 108 20.43 21.05 -1.78
C SER A 108 19.72 20.98 -0.43
N VAL A 109 18.49 20.45 -0.36
CA VAL A 109 17.63 20.50 0.82
C VAL A 109 17.70 19.16 1.58
N PRO A 110 18.29 19.11 2.78
CA PRO A 110 18.30 17.88 3.57
C PRO A 110 16.91 17.55 4.09
N THR A 111 16.58 16.27 4.07
CA THR A 111 15.40 15.68 4.73
C THR A 111 15.81 14.40 5.45
N VAL A 112 15.13 14.05 6.54
CA VAL A 112 15.33 12.76 7.20
C VAL A 112 15.01 11.65 6.20
N GLY A 113 15.97 10.77 5.98
CA GLY A 113 15.88 9.65 5.05
C GLY A 113 16.42 9.88 3.65
N SER A 114 16.78 11.13 3.30
CA SER A 114 17.53 11.41 2.07
C SER A 114 18.95 10.84 2.14
N VAL A 115 19.59 10.71 0.98
CA VAL A 115 21.00 10.33 0.88
C VAL A 115 21.85 11.59 0.81
N ALA A 116 22.66 11.81 1.84
CA ALA A 116 23.75 12.78 1.77
C ALA A 116 24.81 12.24 0.80
N TRP A 117 25.04 12.95 -0.30
CA TRP A 117 25.91 12.52 -1.39
C TRP A 117 27.11 13.44 -1.56
N TRP A 118 28.31 12.86 -1.64
CA TRP A 118 29.55 13.57 -1.96
C TRP A 118 30.09 13.07 -3.30
N GLY A 119 30.36 14.03 -4.19
CA GLY A 119 31.07 13.78 -5.45
C GLY A 119 32.51 13.30 -5.22
N ALA A 120 33.15 12.90 -6.31
CA ALA A 120 34.55 12.48 -6.27
C ALA A 120 35.43 13.61 -5.71
N ASN A 121 36.30 13.28 -4.75
CA ASN A 121 37.26 14.19 -4.11
C ASN A 121 36.64 15.39 -3.36
N VAL A 122 35.33 15.34 -3.07
CA VAL A 122 34.69 16.32 -2.18
C VAL A 122 34.84 15.83 -0.75
N ARG A 123 35.57 16.57 0.09
CA ARG A 123 35.83 16.19 1.48
C ARG A 123 34.52 15.80 2.20
N PRO A 124 34.48 14.67 2.94
CA PRO A 124 35.58 13.77 3.27
C PRO A 124 35.82 12.66 2.23
N ALA A 125 35.10 12.65 1.11
CA ALA A 125 35.14 11.59 0.12
C ALA A 125 36.44 11.58 -0.71
N GLY A 126 36.88 10.36 -1.04
CA GLY A 126 37.93 10.13 -2.03
C GLY A 126 37.41 10.10 -3.48
N SER A 127 38.19 9.52 -4.39
CA SER A 127 37.88 9.47 -5.82
C SER A 127 36.59 8.72 -6.17
N SER A 128 36.19 7.75 -5.34
CA SER A 128 34.94 7.00 -5.51
C SER A 128 33.70 7.74 -4.99
N GLY A 129 33.85 8.93 -4.39
CA GLY A 129 32.78 9.65 -3.69
C GLY A 129 32.40 8.98 -2.37
N HIS A 130 31.35 9.51 -1.73
CA HIS A 130 30.79 8.94 -0.50
C HIS A 130 29.28 9.16 -0.45
N VAL A 131 28.57 8.27 0.23
CA VAL A 131 27.14 8.42 0.52
C VAL A 131 26.85 8.05 1.97
N ALA A 132 25.93 8.78 2.59
CA ALA A 132 25.47 8.51 3.95
C ALA A 132 23.95 8.67 4.02
N TYR A 133 23.33 8.03 5.01
CA TYR A 133 21.89 8.13 5.25
C TYR A 133 21.62 9.25 6.25
N VAL A 134 20.76 10.21 5.91
CA VAL A 134 20.40 11.32 6.81
C VAL A 134 19.44 10.81 7.89
N GLU A 135 19.90 10.78 9.14
CA GLU A 135 19.11 10.35 10.30
C GLU A 135 18.34 11.51 10.93
N GLN A 136 18.93 12.70 10.94
CA GLN A 136 18.33 13.91 11.49
C GLN A 136 18.73 15.15 10.69
N VAL A 137 17.80 16.10 10.58
CA VAL A 137 18.06 17.45 10.06
C VAL A 137 17.93 18.40 11.24
N ILE A 138 19.06 18.91 11.73
CA ILE A 138 19.10 19.85 12.86
C ILE A 138 18.80 21.27 12.37
N SER A 139 19.34 21.63 11.20
CA SER A 139 19.04 22.88 10.49
C SER A 139 19.35 22.72 8.99
N ALA A 140 19.18 23.79 8.21
CA ALA A 140 19.60 23.82 6.81
C ALA A 140 21.11 23.62 6.60
N ASP A 141 21.90 23.76 7.67
CA ASP A 141 23.37 23.73 7.64
C ASP A 141 23.96 22.64 8.54
N GLU A 142 23.12 21.79 9.14
CA GLU A 142 23.54 20.78 10.09
C GLU A 142 22.66 19.53 10.03
N ILE A 143 23.30 18.38 9.84
CA ILE A 143 22.65 17.07 9.78
C ILE A 143 23.39 16.05 10.64
N ILE A 144 22.66 15.02 11.08
CA ILE A 144 23.24 13.79 11.61
C ILE A 144 23.05 12.69 10.58
N VAL A 145 24.14 12.00 10.25
CA VAL A 145 24.12 10.89 9.29
C VAL A 145 24.60 9.61 9.94
N SER A 146 24.07 8.48 9.49
CA SER A 146 24.69 7.17 9.68
C SER A 146 25.32 6.71 8.37
N GLN A 147 26.43 5.99 8.47
CA GLN A 147 27.21 5.60 7.31
C GLN A 147 28.05 4.36 7.59
N ASP A 148 28.51 3.74 6.52
CA ASP A 148 29.56 2.73 6.54
C ASP A 148 30.60 3.14 5.49
N SER A 149 31.80 2.56 5.52
CA SER A 149 32.90 3.00 4.65
C SER A 149 33.74 1.82 4.18
N TRP A 150 34.17 1.87 2.92
CA TRP A 150 35.07 0.85 2.38
C TRP A 150 36.40 0.84 3.15
N GLY A 151 36.76 -0.32 3.73
CA GLY A 151 37.96 -0.45 4.56
C GLY A 151 37.89 0.28 5.92
N GLY A 152 36.71 0.80 6.28
CA GLY A 152 36.42 1.40 7.58
C GLY A 152 35.37 0.59 8.34
N ASP A 153 34.61 1.28 9.20
CA ASP A 153 33.54 0.68 10.00
C ASP A 153 32.28 1.57 9.96
N PHE A 154 31.17 1.00 10.42
CA PHE A 154 29.93 1.72 10.64
C PHE A 154 30.14 2.89 11.60
N SER A 155 29.50 4.03 11.32
CA SER A 155 29.59 5.21 12.18
C SER A 155 28.36 6.09 12.09
N TRP A 156 28.19 6.92 13.11
CA TRP A 156 27.34 8.10 13.05
C TRP A 156 28.20 9.34 13.11
N ALA A 157 27.83 10.36 12.34
CA ALA A 157 28.56 11.62 12.28
C ALA A 157 27.61 12.82 12.24
N ARG A 158 28.01 13.90 12.89
CA ARG A 158 27.43 15.23 12.75
C ARG A 158 28.18 15.96 11.64
N ILE A 159 27.47 16.43 10.62
CA ILE A 159 28.03 17.16 9.49
C ILE A 159 27.49 18.58 9.50
N THR A 160 28.40 19.56 9.44
CA THR A 160 28.06 20.98 9.36
C THR A 160 28.46 21.56 8.02
N ARG A 161 27.73 22.56 7.52
CA ARG A 161 28.06 23.25 6.25
C ARG A 161 29.42 23.93 6.33
N VAL A 162 29.75 24.49 7.49
CA VAL A 162 31.02 25.15 7.76
C VAL A 162 32.16 24.13 7.72
N GLY A 163 33.28 24.51 7.09
CA GLY A 163 34.54 23.77 7.07
C GLY A 163 34.73 22.81 5.90
N GLY A 164 33.77 22.71 4.98
CA GLY A 164 33.93 22.03 3.68
C GLY A 164 33.65 20.52 3.62
N SER A 165 32.91 19.94 4.58
CA SER A 165 32.42 18.54 4.49
C SER A 165 30.93 18.43 4.22
N TRP A 166 30.28 19.53 3.84
CA TRP A 166 28.89 19.50 3.42
C TRP A 166 28.70 18.60 2.19
N PRO A 167 27.62 17.80 2.13
CA PRO A 167 27.30 17.01 0.93
C PRO A 167 27.23 17.88 -0.33
N SER A 168 27.65 17.31 -1.46
CA SER A 168 27.45 17.89 -2.79
C SER A 168 25.97 18.03 -3.14
N GLY A 169 25.11 17.18 -2.58
CA GLY A 169 23.67 17.27 -2.67
C GLY A 169 22.98 16.21 -1.80
N PHE A 170 21.65 16.25 -1.79
CA PHE A 170 20.78 15.29 -1.14
C PHE A 170 19.93 14.61 -2.18
N ILE A 171 19.97 13.28 -2.22
CA ILE A 171 19.19 12.47 -3.17
C ILE A 171 17.93 11.98 -2.48
N HIS A 172 16.78 12.35 -3.01
CA HIS A 172 15.48 12.11 -2.42
C HIS A 172 14.79 10.90 -3.02
N PHE A 173 15.17 9.69 -2.59
CA PHE A 173 14.64 8.46 -3.18
C PHE A 173 13.26 8.05 -2.65
N ASN A 174 12.96 8.29 -1.37
CA ASN A 174 11.68 7.92 -0.75
C ASN A 174 11.39 8.61 0.59
N ASP A 175 11.84 9.85 0.75
CA ASP A 175 11.79 10.60 2.01
C ASP A 175 10.84 11.81 1.96
N ARG A 176 10.44 12.26 0.76
CA ARG A 176 9.53 13.39 0.59
C ARG A 176 8.08 12.94 0.70
N PRO A 177 7.27 13.44 1.65
CA PRO A 177 5.92 12.95 1.83
C PRO A 177 5.04 13.26 0.62
N MET A 178 4.23 12.29 0.24
CA MET A 178 3.13 12.46 -0.71
C MET A 178 1.82 12.48 0.06
N ASN A 179 1.02 13.53 -0.11
CA ASN A 179 -0.22 13.72 0.63
C ASN A 179 -1.45 13.40 -0.24
N ASN A 180 -2.46 12.82 0.38
CA ASN A 180 -3.79 12.71 -0.22
C ASN A 180 -4.53 14.04 -0.03
N VAL A 181 -5.03 14.61 -1.11
CA VAL A 181 -5.75 15.90 -1.12
C VAL A 181 -7.26 15.67 -1.00
N SER A 182 -7.78 14.65 -1.68
CA SER A 182 -9.15 14.17 -1.50
C SER A 182 -9.19 12.66 -1.33
N ALA A 183 -9.98 12.20 -0.38
CA ALA A 183 -10.03 10.78 -0.02
C ALA A 183 -10.70 9.93 -1.12
N PRO A 184 -10.34 8.63 -1.23
CA PRO A 184 -11.02 7.72 -2.13
C PRO A 184 -12.51 7.57 -1.79
N THR A 185 -13.35 7.47 -2.81
CA THR A 185 -14.80 7.24 -2.67
C THR A 185 -15.22 5.98 -3.40
N LEU A 186 -16.38 5.44 -3.02
CA LEU A 186 -16.98 4.24 -3.62
C LEU A 186 -18.33 4.59 -4.23
N SER A 187 -18.60 4.07 -5.42
CA SER A 187 -19.90 4.18 -6.09
C SER A 187 -20.42 2.80 -6.53
N GLY A 188 -21.74 2.72 -6.77
CA GLY A 188 -22.44 1.49 -7.12
C GLY A 188 -23.36 0.97 -6.01
N THR A 189 -24.20 0.00 -6.35
CA THR A 189 -25.13 -0.63 -5.40
C THR A 189 -24.42 -1.70 -4.58
N VAL A 190 -24.53 -1.63 -3.25
CA VAL A 190 -23.78 -2.48 -2.33
C VAL A 190 -24.53 -3.80 -2.09
N LYS A 191 -24.52 -4.68 -3.09
CA LYS A 191 -25.13 -6.03 -3.02
C LYS A 191 -24.24 -7.10 -3.65
N VAL A 192 -24.48 -8.36 -3.32
CA VAL A 192 -23.77 -9.50 -3.93
C VAL A 192 -23.93 -9.46 -5.45
N GLY A 193 -22.81 -9.62 -6.16
CA GLY A 193 -22.74 -9.63 -7.63
C GLY A 193 -22.78 -8.26 -8.30
N ALA A 194 -23.17 -7.19 -7.60
CA ALA A 194 -23.15 -5.83 -8.14
C ALA A 194 -21.73 -5.25 -8.18
N LEU A 195 -21.45 -4.41 -9.17
CA LEU A 195 -20.14 -3.77 -9.34
C LEU A 195 -20.02 -2.55 -8.43
N LEU A 196 -18.99 -2.53 -7.60
CA LEU A 196 -18.50 -1.34 -6.90
C LEU A 196 -17.30 -0.78 -7.64
N THR A 197 -17.25 0.54 -7.78
CA THR A 197 -16.17 1.27 -8.43
C THR A 197 -15.50 2.22 -7.45
N ALA A 198 -14.17 2.17 -7.36
CA ALA A 198 -13.39 3.09 -6.55
C ALA A 198 -12.99 4.32 -7.38
N SER A 199 -13.29 5.50 -6.86
CA SER A 199 -12.57 6.72 -7.24
C SER A 199 -11.34 6.84 -6.35
N PRO A 200 -10.12 6.97 -6.90
CA PRO A 200 -8.89 6.95 -6.11
C PRO A 200 -8.62 8.23 -5.31
N GLY A 201 -9.46 9.26 -5.47
CA GLY A 201 -9.23 10.59 -4.92
C GLY A 201 -8.13 11.34 -5.66
N THR A 202 -7.61 12.40 -5.05
CA THR A 202 -6.53 13.24 -5.61
C THR A 202 -5.33 13.27 -4.69
N TRP A 203 -4.14 13.46 -5.27
CA TRP A 203 -2.86 13.40 -4.58
C TRP A 203 -2.06 14.66 -4.88
N SER A 204 -1.20 15.07 -3.93
CA SER A 204 -0.40 16.30 -4.06
C SER A 204 0.66 16.22 -5.16
N GLN A 205 0.92 15.02 -5.69
CA GLN A 205 1.84 14.77 -6.78
C GLN A 205 1.08 14.28 -8.01
N PRO A 206 1.39 14.79 -9.22
CA PRO A 206 0.81 14.27 -10.46
C PRO A 206 1.42 12.91 -10.81
N GLU A 207 0.74 12.17 -11.70
CA GLU A 207 1.25 10.93 -12.33
C GLU A 207 1.70 9.83 -11.33
N VAL A 208 0.93 9.68 -10.24
CA VAL A 208 1.18 8.62 -9.26
C VAL A 208 0.67 7.27 -9.78
N THR A 209 1.42 6.21 -9.51
CA THR A 209 0.96 4.84 -9.76
C THR A 209 0.07 4.40 -8.59
N LEU A 210 -1.12 3.89 -8.89
CA LEU A 210 -2.12 3.52 -7.90
C LEU A 210 -2.31 2.01 -7.82
N THR A 211 -2.35 1.50 -6.59
CA THR A 211 -2.76 0.11 -6.32
C THR A 211 -3.94 0.08 -5.35
N TYR A 212 -4.80 -0.91 -5.50
CA TYR A 212 -6.01 -1.05 -4.71
C TYR A 212 -5.94 -2.31 -3.85
N GLN A 213 -6.60 -2.26 -2.70
CA GLN A 213 -6.87 -3.44 -1.90
C GLN A 213 -8.24 -3.28 -1.25
N TRP A 214 -9.21 -4.06 -1.73
CA TRP A 214 -10.54 -4.09 -1.14
C TRP A 214 -10.53 -4.81 0.20
N ARG A 215 -11.39 -4.35 1.12
CA ARG A 215 -11.54 -4.86 2.48
C ARG A 215 -13.01 -5.06 2.81
N ALA A 216 -13.31 -6.13 3.52
CA ALA A 216 -14.60 -6.38 4.14
C ALA A 216 -14.44 -6.30 5.66
N GLY A 217 -15.03 -5.27 6.28
CA GLY A 217 -14.76 -4.92 7.67
C GLY A 217 -13.30 -4.49 7.86
N ARG A 218 -12.54 -5.24 8.66
CA ARG A 218 -11.09 -5.01 8.88
C ARG A 218 -10.21 -5.94 8.04
N THR A 219 -10.78 -6.91 7.34
CA THR A 219 -10.02 -7.97 6.66
C THR A 219 -9.82 -7.63 5.18
N LYS A 220 -8.62 -7.87 4.65
CA LYS A 220 -8.34 -7.76 3.21
C LYS A 220 -9.11 -8.84 2.46
N VAL A 221 -9.72 -8.49 1.32
CA VAL A 221 -10.29 -9.48 0.41
C VAL A 221 -9.18 -9.95 -0.54
N ALA A 222 -8.79 -11.22 -0.44
CA ALA A 222 -7.69 -11.78 -1.22
C ALA A 222 -7.93 -11.60 -2.73
N GLY A 223 -6.89 -11.18 -3.46
CA GLY A 223 -6.93 -10.95 -4.91
C GLY A 223 -7.75 -9.74 -5.38
N ALA A 224 -8.44 -9.03 -4.49
CA ALA A 224 -9.24 -7.86 -4.86
C ALA A 224 -8.36 -6.61 -4.92
N THR A 225 -7.66 -6.43 -6.04
CA THR A 225 -6.69 -5.35 -6.29
C THR A 225 -7.00 -4.46 -7.49
N ALA A 226 -8.10 -4.73 -8.20
CA ALA A 226 -8.60 -3.90 -9.29
C ALA A 226 -9.27 -2.61 -8.75
N PRO A 227 -9.42 -1.57 -9.58
CA PRO A 227 -10.21 -0.38 -9.23
C PRO A 227 -11.71 -0.67 -9.06
N THR A 228 -12.15 -1.87 -9.44
CA THR A 228 -13.54 -2.33 -9.27
C THR A 228 -13.60 -3.63 -8.47
N PHE A 229 -14.74 -3.89 -7.84
CA PHE A 229 -14.97 -5.07 -7.03
C PHE A 229 -16.43 -5.50 -7.06
N LYS A 230 -16.67 -6.80 -7.25
CA LYS A 230 -18.00 -7.41 -7.13
C LYS A 230 -18.06 -8.21 -5.82
N PRO A 231 -18.80 -7.76 -4.78
CA PRO A 231 -18.98 -8.53 -3.55
C PRO A 231 -19.54 -9.92 -3.83
N ARG A 232 -19.09 -10.93 -3.08
CA ARG A 232 -19.60 -12.30 -3.13
C ARG A 232 -20.33 -12.63 -1.82
N LEU A 233 -20.91 -13.82 -1.72
CA LEU A 233 -21.54 -14.33 -0.50
C LEU A 233 -20.68 -14.12 0.76
N ALA A 234 -19.37 -14.37 0.68
CA ALA A 234 -18.44 -14.18 1.81
C ALA A 234 -18.36 -12.72 2.32
N GLN A 235 -18.85 -11.75 1.56
CA GLN A 235 -18.94 -10.35 1.92
C GLN A 235 -20.34 -9.90 2.33
N GLN A 236 -21.35 -10.74 2.23
CA GLN A 236 -22.70 -10.43 2.68
C GLN A 236 -22.69 -9.96 4.15
N ASP A 237 -23.51 -8.95 4.45
CA ASP A 237 -23.64 -8.28 5.75
C ASP A 237 -22.37 -7.56 6.24
N LYS A 238 -21.26 -7.61 5.49
CA LYS A 238 -20.04 -6.87 5.79
C LYS A 238 -20.07 -5.52 5.10
N ARG A 239 -19.41 -4.54 5.72
CA ARG A 239 -19.17 -3.23 5.10
C ARG A 239 -17.89 -3.26 4.27
N ILE A 240 -17.93 -2.70 3.06
CA ILE A 240 -16.81 -2.67 2.13
C ILE A 240 -16.07 -1.34 2.25
N SER A 241 -14.74 -1.39 2.11
CA SER A 241 -13.89 -0.21 1.92
C SER A 241 -12.74 -0.57 0.97
N VAL A 242 -12.12 0.42 0.34
CA VAL A 242 -10.94 0.23 -0.49
C VAL A 242 -9.77 1.01 0.07
N ARG A 243 -8.61 0.35 0.22
CA ARG A 243 -7.34 1.03 0.50
C ARG A 243 -6.67 1.32 -0.83
N VAL A 244 -6.46 2.59 -1.12
CA VAL A 244 -5.73 3.07 -2.31
C VAL A 244 -4.34 3.46 -1.86
N THR A 245 -3.33 2.89 -2.49
CA THR A 245 -1.91 3.21 -2.24
C THR A 245 -1.35 3.90 -3.46
N ALA A 246 -0.86 5.13 -3.28
CA ALA A 246 -0.13 5.87 -4.28
C ALA A 246 1.37 5.60 -4.12
N ALA A 247 2.04 5.38 -5.25
CA ALA A 247 3.47 5.19 -5.37
C ALA A 247 4.01 6.14 -6.43
N LYS A 248 5.13 6.81 -6.12
CA LYS A 248 5.88 7.64 -7.06
C LYS A 248 7.35 7.58 -6.68
N PHE A 249 8.21 7.36 -7.67
CA PHE A 249 9.65 7.37 -7.44
C PHE A 249 10.09 8.70 -6.82
N GLY A 250 10.89 8.65 -5.76
CA GLY A 250 11.27 9.81 -4.96
C GLY A 250 10.40 10.07 -3.71
N TYR A 251 9.28 9.34 -3.56
CA TYR A 251 8.31 9.53 -2.48
C TYR A 251 8.06 8.20 -1.74
N PRO A 252 7.90 8.20 -0.41
CA PRO A 252 7.39 7.03 0.30
C PRO A 252 5.96 6.72 -0.16
N ASN A 253 5.61 5.44 -0.17
CA ASN A 253 4.26 5.00 -0.52
C ASN A 253 3.26 5.49 0.52
N THR A 254 2.26 6.26 0.09
CA THR A 254 1.17 6.73 0.94
C THR A 254 -0.10 5.97 0.61
N ALA A 255 -0.88 5.62 1.64
CA ALA A 255 -2.15 4.97 1.42
C ALA A 255 -3.27 5.53 2.28
N VAL A 256 -4.45 5.62 1.68
CA VAL A 256 -5.67 6.09 2.32
C VAL A 256 -6.77 5.06 2.09
N THR A 257 -7.63 4.88 3.10
CA THR A 257 -8.78 3.99 2.99
C THR A 257 -10.04 4.82 2.84
N SER A 258 -10.92 4.44 1.91
CA SER A 258 -12.22 5.06 1.74
C SER A 258 -13.09 4.93 3.01
N LEU A 259 -14.14 5.74 3.09
CA LEU A 259 -15.24 5.44 4.00
C LEU A 259 -15.83 4.05 3.71
N LYS A 260 -16.43 3.47 4.74
CA LYS A 260 -17.09 2.16 4.64
C LYS A 260 -18.49 2.32 4.04
N THR A 261 -18.88 1.38 3.19
CA THR A 261 -20.25 1.29 2.67
C THR A 261 -21.26 0.91 3.77
N LEU A 262 -22.54 0.89 3.40
CA LEU A 262 -23.55 0.07 4.08
C LEU A 262 -23.18 -1.43 4.02
N PRO A 263 -23.75 -2.28 4.88
CA PRO A 263 -23.62 -3.73 4.75
C PRO A 263 -24.02 -4.21 3.35
N VAL A 264 -23.30 -5.20 2.82
CA VAL A 264 -23.62 -5.82 1.52
C VAL A 264 -24.93 -6.58 1.63
N ALA A 265 -25.94 -6.13 0.87
CA ALA A 265 -27.24 -6.79 0.75
C ALA A 265 -27.16 -8.06 -0.12
N PRO A 266 -28.15 -8.97 -0.03
CA PRO A 266 -28.32 -10.05 -1.00
C PRO A 266 -28.39 -9.51 -2.44
N GLY A 267 -27.86 -10.29 -3.38
CA GLY A 267 -28.05 -10.05 -4.80
C GLY A 267 -29.51 -10.30 -5.22
N GLU A 268 -29.83 -9.95 -6.45
CA GLU A 268 -31.17 -10.19 -7.04
C GLU A 268 -31.07 -11.19 -8.19
N ILE A 269 -32.08 -12.04 -8.30
CA ILE A 269 -32.32 -12.92 -9.44
C ILE A 269 -33.47 -12.32 -10.25
N SER A 270 -33.33 -12.34 -11.58
CA SER A 270 -34.38 -11.88 -12.51
C SER A 270 -34.76 -13.03 -13.45
N SER A 271 -36.06 -13.18 -13.70
CA SER A 271 -36.58 -14.10 -14.73
C SER A 271 -36.31 -13.50 -16.11
N SER A 272 -35.55 -14.21 -16.95
CA SER A 272 -35.28 -13.83 -18.35
C SER A 272 -36.28 -14.45 -19.32
N SER A 273 -36.85 -15.60 -18.98
CA SER A 273 -38.03 -16.17 -19.65
C SER A 273 -38.93 -16.83 -18.62
N GLU A 274 -40.24 -16.75 -18.82
CA GLU A 274 -41.22 -17.32 -17.90
C GLU A 274 -41.23 -18.86 -17.92
N PRO A 275 -41.67 -19.51 -16.84
CA PRO A 275 -41.99 -20.93 -16.83
C PRO A 275 -43.13 -21.29 -17.79
N SER A 276 -43.15 -22.53 -18.27
CA SER A 276 -44.25 -23.04 -19.11
C SER A 276 -44.62 -24.47 -18.74
N VAL A 277 -45.84 -24.87 -19.11
CA VAL A 277 -46.36 -26.23 -18.95
C VAL A 277 -46.63 -26.82 -20.34
N THR A 278 -46.17 -28.04 -20.58
CA THR A 278 -46.47 -28.82 -21.78
C THR A 278 -47.16 -30.14 -21.42
N GLY A 279 -47.94 -30.68 -22.36
CA GLY A 279 -48.76 -31.89 -22.18
C GLY A 279 -50.27 -31.62 -22.33
N ASP A 280 -51.06 -32.68 -22.41
CA ASP A 280 -52.53 -32.60 -22.44
C ASP A 280 -53.06 -32.53 -21.00
N PRO A 281 -53.76 -31.47 -20.57
CA PRO A 281 -54.33 -31.38 -19.23
C PRO A 281 -55.48 -32.38 -19.11
N ARG A 282 -55.16 -33.62 -18.74
CA ARG A 282 -56.08 -34.75 -18.60
C ARG A 282 -55.71 -35.55 -17.37
N VAL A 283 -56.70 -36.13 -16.69
CA VAL A 283 -56.45 -37.04 -15.55
C VAL A 283 -55.51 -38.16 -15.97
N ASP A 284 -54.52 -38.44 -15.13
CA ASP A 284 -53.43 -39.41 -15.33
C ASP A 284 -52.44 -39.11 -16.46
N SER A 285 -52.68 -38.08 -17.29
CA SER A 285 -51.71 -37.60 -18.28
C SER A 285 -50.60 -36.78 -17.62
N VAL A 286 -49.35 -37.02 -18.01
CA VAL A 286 -48.19 -36.30 -17.47
C VAL A 286 -48.09 -34.90 -18.09
N LEU A 287 -48.17 -33.88 -17.24
CA LEU A 287 -47.76 -32.52 -17.56
C LEU A 287 -46.29 -32.31 -17.17
N THR A 288 -45.55 -31.58 -18.00
CA THR A 288 -44.12 -31.29 -17.79
C THR A 288 -43.92 -29.79 -17.68
N ALA A 289 -43.23 -29.36 -16.63
CA ALA A 289 -42.85 -27.96 -16.42
C ALA A 289 -41.49 -27.66 -17.04
N SER A 290 -41.42 -26.56 -17.80
CA SER A 290 -40.17 -25.88 -18.11
C SER A 290 -39.92 -24.77 -17.09
N PRO A 291 -38.76 -24.72 -16.41
CA PRO A 291 -38.50 -23.77 -15.33
C PRO A 291 -38.28 -22.32 -15.80
N GLY A 292 -38.25 -22.06 -17.11
CA GLY A 292 -37.82 -20.78 -17.66
C GLY A 292 -36.30 -20.57 -17.54
N THR A 293 -35.86 -19.34 -17.75
CA THR A 293 -34.45 -18.95 -17.67
C THR A 293 -34.30 -17.78 -16.70
N TRP A 294 -33.18 -17.77 -15.97
CA TRP A 294 -32.95 -16.88 -14.83
C TRP A 294 -31.54 -16.30 -14.87
N SER A 295 -31.39 -15.04 -14.49
CA SER A 295 -30.11 -14.37 -14.42
C SER A 295 -29.91 -13.70 -13.05
N PRO A 296 -28.80 -13.97 -12.34
CA PRO A 296 -27.80 -14.99 -12.66
C PRO A 296 -28.38 -16.41 -12.53
N THR A 297 -27.72 -17.40 -13.14
CA THR A 297 -28.17 -18.80 -13.08
C THR A 297 -28.30 -19.29 -11.63
N PRO A 298 -29.49 -19.78 -11.21
CA PRO A 298 -29.71 -20.25 -9.85
C PRO A 298 -28.91 -21.53 -9.56
N SER A 299 -28.62 -21.76 -8.28
CA SER A 299 -28.05 -23.04 -7.82
C SER A 299 -29.12 -24.09 -7.54
N ALA A 300 -30.37 -23.67 -7.31
CA ALA A 300 -31.51 -24.55 -7.10
C ALA A 300 -32.79 -23.96 -7.70
N VAL A 301 -33.68 -24.84 -8.16
CA VAL A 301 -35.01 -24.51 -8.65
C VAL A 301 -36.01 -25.46 -8.00
N SER A 302 -37.14 -24.94 -7.50
CA SER A 302 -38.22 -25.74 -6.94
C SER A 302 -39.56 -25.43 -7.62
N TYR A 303 -40.46 -26.40 -7.59
CA TYR A 303 -41.75 -26.34 -8.27
C TYR A 303 -42.90 -26.44 -7.26
N GLN A 304 -44.01 -25.80 -7.59
CA GLN A 304 -45.31 -26.00 -6.93
C GLN A 304 -46.41 -25.90 -7.98
N TRP A 305 -47.20 -26.96 -8.15
CA TRP A 305 -48.35 -26.95 -9.06
C TRP A 305 -49.56 -26.31 -8.39
N PHE A 306 -50.34 -25.56 -9.17
CA PHE A 306 -51.57 -24.89 -8.76
C PHE A 306 -52.73 -25.35 -9.63
N ALA A 307 -53.92 -25.47 -9.03
CA ALA A 307 -55.19 -25.71 -9.71
C ALA A 307 -56.16 -24.56 -9.37
N ASP A 308 -56.60 -23.81 -10.37
CA ASP A 308 -57.39 -22.57 -10.23
C ASP A 308 -56.81 -21.60 -9.19
N GLY A 309 -55.48 -21.42 -9.23
CA GLY A 309 -54.75 -20.52 -8.34
C GLY A 309 -54.55 -21.04 -6.92
N LYS A 310 -54.97 -22.27 -6.59
CA LYS A 310 -54.71 -22.90 -5.28
C LYS A 310 -53.60 -23.96 -5.39
N PRO A 311 -52.63 -24.00 -4.45
CA PRO A 311 -51.56 -24.99 -4.50
C PRO A 311 -52.14 -26.41 -4.36
N VAL A 312 -51.66 -27.33 -5.18
CA VAL A 312 -51.95 -28.76 -5.06
C VAL A 312 -50.94 -29.36 -4.09
N GLU A 313 -51.41 -29.85 -2.94
CA GLU A 313 -50.56 -30.40 -1.89
C GLU A 313 -49.67 -31.54 -2.41
N GLY A 314 -48.38 -31.50 -2.05
CA GLY A 314 -47.38 -32.50 -2.48
C GLY A 314 -46.92 -32.39 -3.94
N ALA A 315 -47.60 -31.64 -4.80
CA ALA A 315 -47.25 -31.50 -6.21
C ALA A 315 -46.07 -30.53 -6.40
N THR A 316 -44.86 -31.02 -6.14
CA THR A 316 -43.60 -30.25 -6.13
C THR A 316 -42.56 -30.73 -7.14
N GLY A 317 -42.91 -31.72 -7.97
CA GLY A 317 -42.06 -32.23 -9.04
C GLY A 317 -42.08 -31.35 -10.29
N ALA A 318 -41.06 -31.50 -11.13
CA ALA A 318 -41.04 -30.92 -12.48
C ALA A 318 -42.14 -31.50 -13.39
N THR A 319 -42.71 -32.65 -13.03
CA THR A 319 -43.83 -33.28 -13.70
C THR A 319 -45.00 -33.44 -12.74
N PHE A 320 -46.23 -33.43 -13.28
CA PHE A 320 -47.45 -33.66 -12.50
C PHE A 320 -48.49 -34.40 -13.34
N ALA A 321 -49.07 -35.45 -12.77
CA ALA A 321 -50.23 -36.13 -13.32
C ALA A 321 -51.48 -35.65 -12.56
N PRO A 322 -52.42 -34.93 -13.21
CA PRO A 322 -53.63 -34.46 -12.56
C PRO A 322 -54.49 -35.63 -12.08
N GLY A 323 -55.04 -35.53 -10.87
CA GLY A 323 -56.01 -36.48 -10.36
C GLY A 323 -57.45 -36.06 -10.65
N PRO A 324 -58.44 -36.88 -10.25
CA PRO A 324 -59.87 -36.57 -10.45
C PRO A 324 -60.30 -35.24 -9.81
N GLN A 325 -59.65 -34.83 -8.72
CA GLN A 325 -59.93 -33.57 -8.00
C GLN A 325 -59.55 -32.32 -8.81
N GLN A 326 -58.78 -32.48 -9.89
CA GLN A 326 -58.35 -31.40 -10.76
C GLN A 326 -59.24 -31.24 -12.00
N VAL A 327 -60.18 -32.14 -12.28
CA VAL A 327 -61.09 -32.05 -13.43
C VAL A 327 -61.82 -30.70 -13.45
N GLY A 328 -61.84 -30.07 -14.63
CA GLY A 328 -62.43 -28.74 -14.86
C GLY A 328 -61.55 -27.57 -14.44
N LYS A 329 -60.52 -27.80 -13.62
CA LYS A 329 -59.60 -26.75 -13.15
C LYS A 329 -58.52 -26.47 -14.16
N ARG A 330 -58.02 -25.24 -14.19
CA ARG A 330 -56.82 -24.87 -14.97
C ARG A 330 -55.57 -25.03 -14.12
N LEU A 331 -54.53 -25.62 -14.69
CA LEU A 331 -53.28 -25.88 -13.99
C LEU A 331 -52.24 -24.83 -14.34
N ALA A 332 -51.43 -24.44 -13.36
CA ALA A 332 -50.27 -23.58 -13.55
C ALA A 332 -49.11 -24.09 -12.68
N ILE A 333 -47.88 -23.77 -13.07
CA ILE A 333 -46.68 -24.09 -12.29
C ILE A 333 -46.05 -22.80 -11.77
N GLN A 334 -45.80 -22.73 -10.46
CA GLN A 334 -44.89 -21.75 -9.88
C GLN A 334 -43.50 -22.36 -9.77
N VAL A 335 -42.51 -21.63 -10.25
CA VAL A 335 -41.10 -22.00 -10.22
C VAL A 335 -40.37 -20.98 -9.37
N THR A 336 -39.65 -21.46 -8.36
CA THR A 336 -38.84 -20.61 -7.46
C THR A 336 -37.37 -20.86 -7.74
N ALA A 337 -36.65 -19.80 -8.10
CA ALA A 337 -35.22 -19.80 -8.32
C ALA A 337 -34.48 -19.33 -7.06
N ALA A 338 -33.48 -20.09 -6.62
CA ALA A 338 -32.65 -19.78 -5.47
C ALA A 338 -31.16 -19.82 -5.84
N LYS A 339 -30.39 -18.91 -5.25
CA LYS A 339 -28.94 -18.84 -5.39
C LYS A 339 -28.32 -18.31 -4.11
N ASP A 340 -27.25 -18.93 -3.64
CA ASP A 340 -26.58 -18.49 -2.42
C ASP A 340 -26.10 -17.04 -2.53
N GLY A 341 -26.48 -16.23 -1.53
CA GLY A 341 -26.17 -14.81 -1.49
C GLY A 341 -27.09 -13.94 -2.33
N TYR A 342 -28.17 -14.51 -2.89
CA TYR A 342 -29.21 -13.81 -3.63
C TYR A 342 -30.57 -14.05 -2.97
N ALA A 343 -31.47 -13.07 -3.08
CA ALA A 343 -32.87 -13.27 -2.72
C ALA A 343 -33.53 -14.26 -3.69
N ALA A 344 -34.26 -15.23 -3.15
CA ALA A 344 -35.05 -16.15 -3.96
C ALA A 344 -36.21 -15.41 -4.63
N VAL A 345 -36.57 -15.84 -5.84
CA VAL A 345 -37.64 -15.23 -6.62
C VAL A 345 -38.49 -16.32 -7.26
N SER A 346 -39.79 -16.09 -7.35
CA SER A 346 -40.73 -17.02 -7.97
C SER A 346 -41.37 -16.40 -9.21
N SER A 347 -41.67 -17.22 -10.21
CA SER A 347 -42.46 -16.87 -11.39
C SER A 347 -43.47 -17.97 -11.65
N THR A 348 -44.65 -17.62 -12.16
CA THR A 348 -45.74 -18.56 -12.41
C THR A 348 -46.05 -18.60 -13.90
N SER A 349 -46.22 -19.81 -14.45
CA SER A 349 -46.59 -19.97 -15.86
C SER A 349 -47.99 -19.43 -16.14
N LEU A 350 -48.28 -19.23 -17.43
CA LEU A 350 -49.66 -19.19 -17.89
C LEU A 350 -50.39 -20.48 -17.51
N ALA A 351 -51.69 -20.37 -17.28
CA ALA A 351 -52.52 -21.52 -16.95
C ALA A 351 -52.86 -22.35 -18.21
N THR A 352 -52.96 -23.66 -18.05
CA THR A 352 -53.38 -24.60 -19.10
C THR A 352 -54.85 -24.40 -19.49
N GLY A 353 -55.30 -25.16 -20.49
CA GLY A 353 -56.72 -25.51 -20.62
C GLY A 353 -57.25 -26.23 -19.36
N PRO A 354 -58.57 -26.28 -19.17
CA PRO A 354 -59.17 -27.02 -18.07
C PRO A 354 -58.86 -28.51 -18.18
N VAL A 355 -58.62 -29.18 -17.04
CA VAL A 355 -58.33 -30.61 -17.02
C VAL A 355 -59.55 -31.41 -17.45
N VAL A 356 -59.38 -32.29 -18.44
CA VAL A 356 -60.44 -33.22 -18.88
C VAL A 356 -60.32 -34.58 -18.20
N ALA A 357 -61.42 -35.33 -18.16
CA ALA A 357 -61.44 -36.67 -17.58
C ALA A 357 -60.53 -37.66 -18.34
N GLY A 358 -59.99 -38.63 -17.61
CA GLY A 358 -59.18 -39.72 -18.16
C GLY A 358 -60.02 -40.71 -18.98
N THR A 359 -59.34 -41.54 -19.76
CA THR A 359 -59.98 -42.61 -20.56
C THR A 359 -59.81 -43.94 -19.83
N LEU A 360 -60.91 -44.62 -19.50
CA LEU A 360 -60.87 -45.98 -18.97
C LEU A 360 -60.89 -46.97 -20.14
N THR A 361 -59.81 -47.74 -20.31
CA THR A 361 -59.79 -48.92 -21.19
C THR A 361 -60.14 -50.15 -20.37
N LEU A 362 -61.28 -50.78 -20.70
CA LEU A 362 -61.64 -52.10 -20.19
C LEU A 362 -60.71 -53.16 -20.82
N THR A 363 -59.86 -53.77 -20.00
CA THR A 363 -59.13 -55.00 -20.38
C THR A 363 -60.03 -56.20 -20.10
N ALA A 364 -60.31 -56.97 -21.15
CA ALA A 364 -61.16 -58.17 -21.14
C ALA A 364 -60.54 -59.35 -20.37
#